data_AF-A0A699ZW97-F1
#
_entry.id   AF-A0A699ZW97-F1
#
_cell.length_a   1.000
_cell.length_b   1.000
_cell.length_c   1.000
_cell.angle_alpha   90.00
_cell.angle_beta   90.00
_cell.angle_gamma   90.00
#
_symmetry.space_group_name_H-M   'P 1'
#
loop_
_entity.id
_entity.type
_entity.pdbx_description
1 polymer ?
#
loop_
_entity_poly.entity_id
_entity_poly.type
_entity_poly.pdbx_seq_one_letter_code
_entity_poly.pdbx_strand_id
1 'polypeptide(L)'
;MSQDIKQLDQVFEVLAQVPWLDEDDLQQKELKGMAMVGLLGTVEEVGFNIRHQVQRIWAGERDEAMIVDLTSAREQAALLSILFHTKKLHDEFGPPPRYIPLPGPDRSDEPPPSLIVNRAARGS
;
A
#
# COMPACT_ATOMS: atom_id res chain seq x y z
N MET A 1 -24.22 7.16 1.61
CA MET A 1 -22.92 6.96 0.92
C MET A 1 -22.74 8.08 -0.09
N SER A 2 -21.78 8.96 0.17
CA SER A 2 -21.54 10.22 -0.53
C SER A 2 -21.24 9.98 -2.02
N GLN A 3 -21.79 10.81 -2.92
CA GLN A 3 -21.62 10.64 -4.36
C GLN A 3 -20.15 10.69 -4.81
N ASP A 4 -19.30 11.35 -4.03
CA ASP A 4 -17.86 11.44 -4.22
C ASP A 4 -17.18 10.06 -4.17
N ILE A 5 -17.63 9.16 -3.30
CA ILE A 5 -17.06 7.81 -3.19
C ILE A 5 -17.45 6.96 -4.39
N LYS A 6 -18.67 7.11 -4.91
CA LYS A 6 -19.10 6.39 -6.12
C LYS A 6 -18.35 6.82 -7.37
N GLN A 7 -17.97 8.10 -7.48
CA GLN A 7 -17.15 8.59 -8.59
C GLN A 7 -15.70 8.10 -8.48
N LEU A 8 -15.18 7.99 -7.27
CA LEU A 8 -13.83 7.47 -7.01
C LEU A 8 -13.76 5.93 -7.03
N ASP A 9 -14.90 5.24 -7.00
CA ASP A 9 -14.97 3.78 -7.04
C ASP A 9 -14.24 3.19 -8.26
N GLN A 10 -14.39 3.82 -9.43
CA GLN A 10 -13.65 3.43 -10.62
C GLN A 10 -12.14 3.63 -10.46
N VAL A 11 -11.71 4.68 -9.76
CA VAL A 11 -10.28 4.91 -9.44
C VAL A 11 -9.77 3.84 -8.47
N PHE A 12 -10.57 3.48 -7.46
CA PHE A 12 -10.26 2.44 -6.50
C PHE A 12 -10.16 1.05 -7.15
N GLU A 13 -11.02 0.75 -8.12
CA GLU A 13 -10.95 -0.47 -8.91
C GLU A 13 -9.64 -0.56 -9.71
N VAL A 14 -9.20 0.54 -10.35
CA VAL A 14 -7.92 0.58 -11.07
C VAL A 14 -6.75 0.40 -10.11
N LEU A 15 -6.78 1.07 -8.94
CA LEU A 15 -5.77 0.89 -7.90
C LEU A 15 -5.73 -0.55 -7.36
N ALA A 16 -6.88 -1.22 -7.27
CA ALA A 16 -6.95 -2.61 -6.84
C ALA A 16 -6.32 -3.59 -7.85
N GLN A 17 -6.31 -3.26 -9.14
CA GLN A 17 -5.72 -4.11 -10.20
C GLN A 17 -4.19 -4.06 -10.25
N VAL A 18 -3.57 -3.02 -9.69
CA VAL A 18 -2.12 -2.78 -9.74
C VAL A 18 -1.25 -4.02 -9.41
N PRO A 19 -1.56 -4.83 -8.40
CA PRO A 19 -0.77 -6.03 -8.09
C PRO A 19 -0.77 -7.11 -9.18
N TRP A 20 -1.79 -7.13 -10.05
CA TRP A 20 -1.92 -8.10 -11.13
C TRP A 20 -1.33 -7.60 -12.45
N LEU A 21 -0.87 -6.35 -12.50
CA LEU A 21 -0.25 -5.79 -13.69
C LEU A 21 1.17 -6.32 -13.87
N ASP A 22 1.41 -6.86 -15.05
CA ASP A 22 2.71 -7.37 -15.47
C ASP A 22 3.68 -6.22 -15.79
N GLU A 23 4.93 -6.33 -15.33
CA GLU A 23 5.96 -5.33 -15.56
C GLU A 23 6.73 -5.55 -16.87
N ASP A 24 6.65 -6.76 -17.43
CA ASP A 24 7.25 -7.12 -18.71
C ASP A 24 6.38 -6.63 -19.89
N ASP A 25 5.07 -6.45 -19.67
CA ASP A 25 4.18 -5.82 -20.64
C ASP A 25 4.22 -4.29 -20.52
N LEU A 26 4.63 -3.61 -21.60
CA LEU A 26 4.81 -2.15 -21.60
C LEU A 26 3.52 -1.40 -21.24
N GLN A 27 2.37 -1.83 -21.76
CA GLN A 27 1.10 -1.15 -21.51
C GLN A 27 0.68 -1.31 -20.05
N GLN A 28 0.83 -2.51 -19.49
CA GLN A 28 0.53 -2.77 -18.08
C GLN A 28 1.49 -2.05 -17.14
N LYS A 29 2.77 -1.97 -17.50
CA LYS A 29 3.78 -1.18 -16.78
C LYS A 29 3.45 0.32 -16.77
N GLU A 30 3.03 0.87 -17.90
CA GLU A 30 2.60 2.27 -17.99
C GLU A 30 1.36 2.52 -17.13
N LEU A 31 0.38 1.60 -17.17
CA LEU A 31 -0.84 1.68 -16.37
C LEU A 31 -0.53 1.58 -14.87
N LYS A 32 0.40 0.72 -14.48
CA LYS A 32 0.92 0.62 -13.11
C LYS A 32 1.56 1.94 -12.66
N GLY A 33 2.42 2.53 -13.48
CA GLY A 33 3.04 3.83 -13.20
C GLY A 33 2.00 4.95 -13.05
N MET A 34 1.04 5.01 -13.97
CA MET A 34 -0.09 5.95 -13.92
C MET A 34 -0.92 5.78 -12.65
N ALA A 35 -1.23 4.55 -12.25
CA ALA A 35 -2.01 4.28 -11.06
C ALA A 35 -1.27 4.69 -9.77
N MET A 36 0.02 4.34 -9.67
CA MET A 36 0.84 4.60 -8.46
C MET A 36 1.23 6.07 -8.28
N VAL A 37 1.50 6.79 -9.38
CA VAL A 37 1.99 8.18 -9.34
C VAL A 37 0.87 9.15 -9.64
N GLY A 38 0.08 8.88 -10.69
CA GLY A 38 -1.01 9.74 -11.14
C GLY A 38 -2.23 9.60 -10.22
N LEU A 39 -2.94 8.47 -10.30
CA LEU A 39 -4.22 8.30 -9.59
C LEU A 39 -4.07 8.39 -8.08
N LEU A 40 -3.09 7.68 -7.50
CA LEU A 40 -2.85 7.73 -6.06
C LEU A 40 -2.39 9.12 -5.60
N GLY A 41 -1.60 9.82 -6.43
CA GLY A 41 -1.21 11.21 -6.17
C GLY A 41 -2.42 12.16 -6.16
N THR A 42 -3.31 12.06 -7.15
CA THR A 42 -4.54 12.86 -7.19
C THR A 42 -5.44 12.59 -5.98
N VAL A 43 -5.55 11.33 -5.54
CA VAL A 43 -6.32 10.98 -4.34
C VAL A 43 -5.72 11.65 -3.09
N GLU A 44 -4.39 11.72 -2.98
CA GLU A 44 -3.71 12.47 -1.91
C GLU A 44 -3.91 14.00 -2.00
N GLU A 45 -3.87 14.58 -3.20
CA GLU A 45 -4.14 16.00 -3.41
C GLU A 45 -5.58 16.39 -3.03
N VAL A 46 -6.54 15.47 -3.19
CA VAL A 46 -7.94 15.63 -2.76
C VAL A 46 -8.11 15.46 -1.23
N GLY A 47 -7.02 15.15 -0.51
CA GLY A 47 -6.94 15.11 0.94
C GLY A 47 -7.13 13.73 1.57
N PHE A 48 -6.92 12.65 0.82
CA PHE A 48 -6.89 11.30 1.38
C PHE A 48 -5.46 10.86 1.70
N ASN A 49 -5.20 10.38 2.90
CA ASN A 49 -3.91 9.82 3.29
C ASN A 49 -3.98 8.29 3.37
N ILE A 50 -4.12 7.63 2.21
CA ILE A 50 -4.33 6.17 2.12
C ILE A 50 -3.20 5.40 1.44
N ARG A 51 -2.17 6.09 0.92
CA ARG A 51 -1.07 5.50 0.13
C ARG A 51 -0.41 4.32 0.84
N HIS A 52 -0.07 4.48 2.11
CA HIS A 52 0.61 3.44 2.86
C HIS A 52 -0.26 2.18 3.04
N GLN A 53 -1.54 2.36 3.29
CA GLN A 53 -2.52 1.29 3.50
C GLN A 53 -2.80 0.55 2.19
N VAL A 54 -2.92 1.27 1.08
CA VAL A 54 -3.02 0.67 -0.27
C VAL A 54 -1.80 -0.21 -0.57
N GLN A 55 -0.60 0.26 -0.27
CA GLN A 55 0.62 -0.54 -0.45
C GLN A 55 0.64 -1.81 0.41
N ARG A 56 0.12 -1.76 1.64
CA ARG A 56 -0.03 -2.95 2.50
C ARG A 56 -1.03 -3.97 1.92
N ILE A 57 -2.14 -3.49 1.37
CA ILE A 57 -3.12 -4.33 0.65
C ILE A 57 -2.46 -5.03 -0.54
N TRP A 58 -1.64 -4.30 -1.31
CA TRP A 58 -0.88 -4.85 -2.44
C TRP A 58 0.18 -5.86 -2.00
N ALA A 59 0.81 -5.65 -0.84
CA ALA A 59 1.75 -6.60 -0.25
C ALA A 59 1.08 -7.88 0.28
N GLY A 60 -0.25 -7.96 0.28
CA GLY A 60 -1.03 -9.14 0.64
C GLY A 60 -1.71 -9.07 2.00
N GLU A 61 -1.57 -7.96 2.73
CA GLU A 61 -2.27 -7.76 3.99
C GLU A 61 -3.70 -7.28 3.70
N ARG A 62 -4.63 -8.24 3.64
CA ARG A 62 -6.02 -8.04 3.16
C ARG A 62 -7.07 -8.15 4.27
N ASP A 63 -6.70 -7.73 5.47
CA ASP A 63 -7.56 -7.77 6.65
C ASP A 63 -8.29 -6.45 6.85
N GLU A 64 -9.62 -6.50 7.01
CA GLU A 64 -10.42 -5.29 7.25
C GLU A 64 -10.03 -4.58 8.55
N ALA A 65 -9.49 -5.32 9.52
CA ALA A 65 -9.00 -4.79 10.78
C ALA A 65 -7.91 -3.71 10.60
N MET A 66 -7.11 -3.76 9.53
CA MET A 66 -6.08 -2.74 9.26
C MET A 66 -6.67 -1.36 8.92
N ILE A 67 -7.94 -1.31 8.53
CA ILE A 67 -8.65 -0.10 8.09
C ILE A 67 -9.35 0.57 9.27
N VAL A 68 -9.76 -0.22 10.28
CA VAL A 68 -10.51 0.25 11.45
C VAL A 68 -9.71 1.24 12.30
N ASP A 69 -8.37 1.18 12.27
CA ASP A 69 -7.47 2.09 12.98
C ASP A 69 -7.39 3.51 12.37
N LEU A 70 -8.02 3.75 11.21
CA LEU A 70 -8.00 5.08 10.58
C LEU A 70 -9.01 6.02 11.20
N THR A 71 -8.62 7.27 11.40
CA THR A 71 -9.48 8.27 12.06
C THR A 71 -10.57 8.83 11.15
N SER A 72 -10.43 8.72 9.82
CA SER A 72 -11.37 9.30 8.86
C SER A 72 -12.30 8.26 8.24
N ALA A 73 -13.61 8.41 8.44
CA ALA A 73 -14.62 7.57 7.81
C ALA A 73 -14.56 7.60 6.26
N ARG A 74 -14.08 8.71 5.66
CA ARG A 74 -13.93 8.84 4.21
C ARG A 74 -12.80 7.94 3.70
N GLU A 75 -11.67 7.91 4.40
CA GLU A 75 -10.51 7.10 4.08
C GLU A 75 -10.78 5.62 4.30
N GLN A 76 -11.47 5.29 5.40
CA GLN A 76 -11.94 3.93 5.68
C GLN A 76 -12.81 3.40 4.54
N ALA A 77 -13.79 4.20 4.08
CA ALA A 77 -14.67 3.79 2.99
C ALA A 77 -13.92 3.59 1.66
N ALA A 78 -12.93 4.46 1.35
CA ALA A 78 -12.08 4.30 0.17
C ALA A 78 -11.27 2.99 0.22
N LEU A 79 -10.62 2.71 1.36
CA LEU A 79 -9.82 1.51 1.54
C LEU A 79 -10.66 0.24 1.56
N LEU A 80 -11.86 0.28 2.12
CA LEU A 80 -12.81 -0.84 2.07
C LEU A 80 -13.23 -1.15 0.63
N SER A 81 -13.45 -0.13 -0.21
CA SER A 81 -13.72 -0.34 -1.64
C SER A 81 -12.51 -0.98 -2.33
N ILE A 82 -11.30 -0.42 -2.18
CA ILE A 82 -10.07 -0.99 -2.77
C ILE A 82 -9.88 -2.46 -2.33
N LEU A 83 -10.05 -2.74 -1.03
CA LEU A 83 -9.93 -4.08 -0.48
C LEU A 83 -10.98 -5.03 -1.05
N PHE A 84 -12.23 -4.59 -1.19
CA PHE A 84 -13.31 -5.36 -1.80
C PHE A 84 -12.97 -5.75 -3.25
N HIS A 85 -12.56 -4.78 -4.07
CA HIS A 85 -12.14 -5.05 -5.46
C HIS A 85 -10.91 -5.99 -5.51
N THR A 86 -9.95 -5.79 -4.61
CA THR A 86 -8.76 -6.65 -4.50
C THR A 86 -9.14 -8.10 -4.17
N LYS A 87 -10.06 -8.31 -3.22
CA LYS A 87 -10.56 -9.66 -2.85
C LYS A 87 -11.30 -10.30 -4.02
N LYS A 88 -12.10 -9.53 -4.76
CA LYS A 88 -12.80 -10.00 -5.97
C LYS A 88 -11.81 -10.45 -7.06
N LEU A 89 -10.77 -9.66 -7.33
CA LEU A 89 -9.73 -10.01 -8.29
C LEU A 89 -8.94 -11.24 -7.85
N HIS A 90 -8.69 -11.40 -6.54
CA HIS A 90 -8.06 -12.60 -6.01
C HIS A 90 -8.90 -13.85 -6.26
N ASP A 91 -10.21 -13.77 -6.05
CA ASP A 91 -11.12 -14.89 -6.29
C ASP A 91 -11.17 -15.26 -7.79
N GLU A 92 -11.14 -14.26 -8.68
CA GLU A 92 -11.25 -14.44 -10.13
C GLU A 92 -9.94 -14.88 -10.81
N PHE A 93 -8.81 -14.26 -10.46
CA PHE A 93 -7.51 -14.46 -11.11
C PHE A 93 -6.49 -15.21 -10.24
N GLY A 94 -6.80 -15.44 -8.97
CA GLY A 94 -5.86 -15.98 -7.99
C GLY A 94 -4.94 -14.91 -7.37
N PRO A 95 -3.95 -15.33 -6.57
CA PRO A 95 -3.02 -14.40 -5.93
C PRO A 95 -2.19 -13.64 -6.98
N PRO A 96 -1.94 -12.34 -6.77
CA PRO A 96 -1.16 -11.54 -7.72
C PRO A 96 0.28 -12.08 -7.83
N PRO A 97 0.91 -11.94 -9.01
CA PRO A 97 2.34 -12.19 -9.19
C PRO A 97 3.11 -11.26 -8.26
N ARG A 98 3.69 -11.87 -7.20
CA ARG A 98 4.45 -11.28 -6.09
C ARG A 98 4.91 -9.83 -6.32
N TYR A 99 4.16 -8.86 -5.78
CA TYR A 99 4.72 -7.53 -5.51
C TYR A 99 5.69 -7.67 -4.33
N ILE A 100 6.98 -7.60 -4.60
CA ILE A 100 8.02 -7.42 -3.58
C ILE A 100 7.81 -5.99 -3.06
N PRO A 101 7.55 -5.78 -1.75
CA PRO A 101 7.44 -4.44 -1.21
C PRO A 101 8.66 -3.63 -1.62
N LEU A 102 8.47 -2.36 -2.02
CA LEU A 102 9.57 -1.39 -1.96
C LEU A 102 10.26 -1.60 -0.61
N PRO A 103 11.60 -1.79 -0.56
CA PRO A 103 12.28 -1.74 0.71
C PRO A 103 11.84 -0.42 1.33
N GLY A 104 11.22 -0.48 2.52
CA GLY A 104 11.07 0.72 3.33
C GLY A 104 12.42 1.43 3.39
N PRO A 105 12.47 2.77 3.56
CA PRO A 105 13.73 3.51 3.57
C PRO A 105 14.72 2.71 4.40
N ASP A 106 15.80 2.26 3.76
CA ASP A 106 16.70 1.26 4.29
C ASP A 106 17.17 1.70 5.68
N ARG A 107 16.49 1.23 6.73
CA ARG A 107 16.95 1.38 8.11
C ARG A 107 18.10 0.40 8.41
N SER A 108 18.70 -0.17 7.37
CA SER A 108 19.95 -0.92 7.46
C SER A 108 21.17 0.01 7.39
N ASP A 109 20.98 1.29 7.04
CA ASP A 109 21.99 2.35 7.18
C ASP A 109 21.89 3.12 8.52
N GLU A 110 21.02 2.71 9.44
CA GLU A 110 21.14 3.18 10.82
C GLU A 110 22.22 2.33 11.51
N PRO A 111 23.40 2.89 11.84
CA PRO A 111 24.41 2.13 12.55
C PRO A 111 23.78 1.62 13.85
N PRO A 112 23.98 0.34 14.22
CA PRO A 112 23.42 -0.19 15.45
C PRO A 112 23.82 0.75 16.58
N PRO A 113 22.92 1.07 17.53
CA PRO A 113 23.25 1.92 18.66
C PRO A 113 24.49 1.31 19.29
N SER A 114 25.59 2.05 19.20
CA SER A 114 26.92 1.61 19.60
C SER A 114 26.77 0.83 20.90
N LEU A 115 27.16 -0.44 20.88
CA LEU A 115 27.44 -1.17 22.10
C LEU A 115 28.47 -0.31 22.83
N ILE A 116 28.00 0.52 23.76
CA ILE A 116 28.83 1.14 24.76
C ILE A 116 29.34 -0.04 25.55
N VAL A 117 30.49 -0.56 25.10
CA VAL A 117 31.29 -1.51 25.83
C VAL A 117 31.73 -0.78 27.09
N ASN A 118 30.90 -0.88 28.12
CA ASN A 118 31.26 -0.52 29.47
C ASN A 118 32.33 -1.53 29.91
N ARG A 119 33.57 -1.30 29.48
CA ARG A 119 34.75 -1.98 30.03
C ARG A 119 35.04 -1.35 31.39
N ALA A 120 34.19 -1.70 32.36
CA ALA A 120 34.45 -1.50 33.77
C ALA A 120 34.71 -2.87 34.41
N ALA A 121 35.83 -2.93 35.14
CA ALA A 121 36.22 -3.93 36.14
C ALA A 121 36.84 -5.28 35.68
N ARG A 122 38.17 -5.34 35.77
CA ARG A 122 39.02 -6.32 36.50
C ARG A 122 40.46 -6.09 36.01
N GLY A 123 41.43 -5.62 36.79
CA GLY A 123 41.77 -6.00 38.15
C GLY A 123 42.84 -7.10 38.08
N SER A 124 44.11 -6.70 37.93
CA SER A 124 45.35 -7.38 38.37
C SER A 124 46.57 -6.57 37.92
#